data_AF-A0A3B0VSD1-F1
#
_entry.id   AF-A0A3B0VSD1-F1
#
_cell.length_a   1.000
_cell.length_b   1.000
_cell.length_c   1.000
_cell.angle_alpha   90.00
_cell.angle_beta   90.00
_cell.angle_gamma   90.00
#
_symmetry.space_group_name_H-M   'P 1'
#
loop_
_entity.id
_entity.type
_entity.pdbx_description
1 polymer ?
#
loop_
_entity_poly.entity_id
_entity_poly.type
_entity_poly.pdbx_seq_one_letter_code
_entity_poly.pdbx_strand_id
1 'polypeptide(L)' 'MTTESKKLSFEDALAELEKIVTQLESGDLTLEASLDLFEQGQKLAKECDVQLETAVLRIEQLTADGELIEPDL' A
#
# COMPACT_ATOMS: atom_id res chain seq x y z
N MET A 1 -12.24 20.37 15.26
CA MET A 1 -12.08 18.95 15.65
C MET A 1 -11.08 18.37 14.67
N THR A 2 -9.88 18.09 15.13
CA THR A 2 -8.78 17.55 14.31
C THR A 2 -9.05 16.08 14.08
N THR A 3 -9.47 15.72 12.87
CA THR A 3 -9.60 14.32 12.44
C THR A 3 -8.20 13.76 12.25
N GLU A 4 -7.68 13.06 13.25
CA GLU A 4 -6.54 12.16 13.08
C GLU A 4 -6.98 11.04 12.13
N SER A 5 -6.61 11.14 10.87
CA SER A 5 -6.74 10.04 9.92
C SER A 5 -5.87 8.89 10.40
N LYS A 6 -6.49 7.89 11.01
CA LYS A 6 -5.84 6.65 11.42
C LYS A 6 -5.31 5.97 10.14
N LYS A 7 -3.99 5.98 9.96
CA LYS A 7 -3.33 5.24 8.87
C LYS A 7 -3.75 3.76 8.97
N LEU A 8 -4.05 3.14 7.83
CA LEU A 8 -4.37 1.73 7.80
C LEU A 8 -3.12 0.92 8.15
N SER A 9 -3.31 -0.29 8.71
CA SER A 9 -2.22 -1.25 8.75
C SER A 9 -1.84 -1.68 7.34
N PHE A 10 -0.66 -2.29 7.16
CA PHE A 10 -0.25 -2.81 5.86
C PHE A 10 -1.25 -3.86 5.35
N GLU A 11 -1.67 -4.76 6.23
CA GLU A 11 -2.61 -5.83 5.91
C GLU A 11 -3.99 -5.29 5.52
N ASP A 12 -4.49 -4.26 6.23
CA ASP A 12 -5.76 -3.64 5.88
C ASP A 12 -5.68 -2.86 4.56
N ALA A 13 -4.57 -2.15 4.32
CA ALA A 13 -4.35 -1.41 3.08
C ALA A 13 -4.25 -2.34 1.86
N LEU A 14 -3.55 -3.46 2.03
CA LEU A 14 -3.42 -4.51 1.01
C LEU A 14 -4.78 -5.16 0.73
N ALA A 15 -5.54 -5.53 1.77
CA ALA A 15 -6.86 -6.13 1.61
C ALA A 15 -7.84 -5.18 0.90
N GLU A 16 -7.76 -3.88 1.14
CA GLU A 16 -8.58 -2.89 0.44
C GLU A 16 -8.15 -2.73 -1.03
N LEU A 17 -6.84 -2.73 -1.30
CA LEU A 17 -6.31 -2.69 -2.66
C LEU A 17 -6.76 -3.92 -3.48
N GLU A 18 -6.72 -5.12 -2.90
CA GLU A 18 -7.20 -6.35 -3.55
C GLU A 18 -8.68 -6.29 -3.92
N LYS A 19 -9.52 -5.71 -3.05
CA LYS A 19 -10.94 -5.49 -3.36
C LYS A 19 -11.12 -4.54 -4.53
N ILE A 20 -10.37 -3.44 -4.56
CA ILE A 20 -10.41 -2.46 -5.66
C ILE A 20 -10.01 -3.13 -6.97
N VAL A 21 -8.92 -3.90 -6.98
CA VAL A 21 -8.49 -4.65 -8.17
C VAL A 21 -9.59 -5.60 -8.63
N THR A 22 -10.18 -6.37 -7.71
CA THR A 22 -11.28 -7.30 -8.01
C THR A 22 -12.48 -6.57 -8.63
N GLN A 23 -12.83 -5.37 -8.15
CA GLN A 23 -13.93 -4.57 -8.69
C GLN A 23 -13.59 -4.03 -10.09
N LEU A 24 -12.37 -3.55 -10.30
CA LEU A 24 -11.91 -3.06 -11.61
C LEU A 24 -11.89 -4.19 -12.65
N GLU A 25 -11.53 -5.41 -12.24
CA GLU A 25 -11.50 -6.59 -13.11
C GLU A 25 -12.89 -7.13 -13.45
N SER A 26 -13.93 -6.84 -12.65
CA SER A 26 -15.30 -7.30 -12.95
C SER A 26 -15.87 -6.68 -14.23
N GLY A 27 -15.43 -5.46 -14.57
CA GLY A 27 -15.84 -4.77 -15.80
C GLY A 27 -17.27 -4.21 -15.77
N ASP A 28 -17.98 -4.29 -14.64
CA ASP A 28 -19.38 -3.83 -14.49
C ASP A 28 -19.50 -2.34 -14.11
N LEU A 29 -18.37 -1.65 -14.00
CA LEU A 29 -18.28 -0.27 -13.52
C LEU A 29 -18.44 0.75 -14.64
N THR A 30 -19.03 1.90 -14.31
CA THR A 30 -18.99 3.06 -15.20
C THR A 30 -17.58 3.60 -15.31
N LEU A 31 -17.28 4.34 -16.38
CA LEU A 31 -15.96 4.96 -16.56
C LEU A 31 -15.55 5.83 -15.36
N GLU A 32 -16.48 6.64 -14.84
CA GLU A 32 -16.23 7.49 -13.68
C GLU A 32 -15.92 6.67 -12.42
N ALA A 33 -16.70 5.62 -12.14
CA ALA A 33 -16.44 4.74 -11.00
C ALA A 33 -15.10 4.00 -11.14
N SER A 34 -14.73 3.57 -12.34
CA SER A 34 -13.44 2.94 -12.62
C SER A 34 -12.27 3.90 -12.39
N LEU A 35 -12.42 5.19 -12.74
CA LEU A 35 -11.40 6.21 -12.48
C LEU A 35 -11.24 6.47 -10.98
N ASP A 36 -12.35 6.59 -10.25
CA ASP A 36 -12.33 6.81 -8.80
C ASP A 36 -11.67 5.64 -8.05
N LEU A 37 -11.99 4.41 -8.46
CA LEU A 37 -11.39 3.20 -7.89
C LEU A 37 -9.90 3.10 -8.24
N PHE A 38 -9.51 3.45 -9.46
CA PHE A 38 -8.10 3.47 -9.86
C PHE A 38 -7.29 4.48 -9.04
N GLU A 39 -7.82 5.69 -8.83
CA GLU A 39 -7.15 6.69 -7.98
C GLU A 39 -6.99 6.23 -6.53
N GLN A 40 -8.02 5.58 -5.98
CA GLN A 40 -7.97 5.00 -4.63
C GLN A 40 -6.97 3.86 -4.56
N GLY A 41 -6.95 2.97 -5.55
CA GLY A 41 -5.99 1.88 -5.66
C GLY A 41 -4.54 2.39 -5.69
N GLN A 42 -4.26 3.44 -6.48
CA GLN A 42 -2.92 4.05 -6.50
C GLN A 42 -2.50 4.66 -5.16
N LYS A 43 -3.44 5.26 -4.42
CA LYS A 43 -3.14 5.80 -3.08
C LYS A 43 -2.80 4.69 -2.09
N LEU A 44 -3.55 3.59 -2.12
CA LEU A 44 -3.30 2.42 -1.27
C LEU A 44 -2.00 1.72 -1.63
N ALA A 45 -1.72 1.52 -2.91
CA ALA A 45 -0.45 0.94 -3.38
C ALA A 45 0.76 1.75 -2.85
N LYS A 46 0.70 3.08 -2.99
CA LYS A 46 1.73 3.97 -2.45
C LYS A 46 1.86 3.88 -0.93
N GLU A 47 0.75 3.72 -0.21
CA GLU A 47 0.78 3.54 1.25
C GLU A 47 1.43 2.21 1.64
N CYS A 48 1.16 1.13 0.90
CA CYS A 48 1.82 -0.16 1.07
C CYS A 48 3.33 -0.06 0.84
N ASP A 49 3.76 0.59 -0.25
CA ASP A 49 5.18 0.78 -0.57
C ASP A 49 5.92 1.51 0.55
N VAL A 50 5.35 2.62 1.03
CA VAL A 50 5.95 3.40 2.14
C VAL A 50 6.06 2.57 3.42
N GLN A 51 5.09 1.71 3.71
CA GLN A 51 5.13 0.83 4.87
C GLN A 51 6.22 -0.24 4.74
N LEU A 52 6.38 -0.82 3.54
CA LEU A 52 7.43 -1.78 3.23
C LEU A 52 8.82 -1.15 3.32
N GLU A 53 9.02 0.03 2.70
CA GLU A 53 10.28 0.78 2.80
C GLU A 53 10.63 1.08 4.27
N THR A 54 9.65 1.51 5.07
CA THR A 54 9.86 1.77 6.49
C THR A 54 10.25 0.51 7.26
N ALA A 55 9.63 -0.63 6.94
CA ALA A 55 9.95 -1.91 7.55
C ALA A 55 11.37 -2.36 7.19
N VAL A 56 11.76 -2.23 5.92
CA VAL A 56 13.12 -2.52 5.45
C VAL A 56 14.12 -1.66 6.20
N LEU A 57 13.99 -0.32 6.17
CA LEU A 57 14.89 0.60 6.87
C LEU A 57 15.03 0.28 8.37
N ARG A 58 13.95 -0.17 9.01
CA ARG A 58 14.00 -0.59 10.41
C ARG A 58 14.77 -1.88 10.61
N ILE A 59 14.62 -2.86 9.72
CA ILE A 59 15.42 -4.08 9.72
C ILE A 59 16.89 -3.71 9.53
N GLU A 60 17.20 -2.86 8.55
CA GLU A 60 18.57 -2.43 8.25
C GLU A 60 19.26 -1.78 9.46
N GLN A 61 18.55 -0.92 10.19
CA GLN A 61 19.06 -0.31 11.42
C GLN A 61 19.32 -1.33 12.53
N LEU A 62 18.54 -2.41 12.60
CA LEU A 62 18.72 -3.48 13.58
C LEU A 62 19.84 -4.46 13.19
N THR A 63 20.08 -4.64 11.89
CA THR A 63 21.12 -5.52 11.34
C THR A 63 22.45 -4.82 11.10
N ALA A 64 22.62 -3.55 11.52
CA ALA A 64 23.88 -2.82 11.44
C ALA A 64 25.03 -3.41 12.30
N ASP A 65 24.79 -4.52 13.02
CA ASP A 65 25.82 -5.40 13.59
C ASP A 65 26.18 -6.61 12.69
N GLY A 66 25.68 -6.72 11.46
CA GLY A 66 26.07 -7.78 10.52
C GLY A 66 25.20 -7.91 9.27
N GLU A 67 25.64 -7.22 8.21
CA GLU A 67 25.23 -7.32 6.79
C GLU A 67 23.78 -7.00 6.41
N LEU A 68 23.66 -5.95 5.59
CA LEU A 68 22.48 -5.61 4.81
C LEU A 68 22.48 -6.45 3.52
N ILE A 69 21.42 -7.23 3.31
CA ILE A 69 21.18 -7.90 2.03
C ILE A 69 20.45 -6.89 1.15
N GLU A 70 21.10 -6.45 0.07
CA GLU A 70 20.46 -5.62 -0.94
C GLU A 70 19.24 -6.38 -1.51
N PRO A 71 18.01 -5.85 -1.40
CA PRO A 71 16.89 -6.42 -2.14
C PRO A 71 17.12 -6.12 -3.62
N ASP A 72 17.55 -7.13 -4.38
CA ASP A 72 17.63 -7.11 -5.84
C ASP A 72 16.21 -6.97 -6.40
N LEU A 73 15.86 -5.75 -6.82
CA LEU A 73 14.65 -5.40 -7.58
C LEU A 73 15.05 -4.83 -8.94
#